data_AF-A0A7V2RTE6-F1
#
_entry.id   AF-A0A7V2RTE6-F1
#
_cell.length_a   1.000
_cell.length_b   1.000
_cell.length_c   1.000
_cell.angle_alpha   90.00
_cell.angle_beta   90.00
_cell.angle_gamma   90.00
#
_symmetry.space_group_name_H-M   'P 1'
#
loop_
_entity.id
_entity.type
_entity.pdbx_description
1 polymer ?
#
loop_
_entity_poly.entity_id
_entity_poly.type
_entity_poly.pdbx_seq_one_letter_code
_entity_poly.pdbx_strand_id
1 'polypeptide(L)'
;PAAIRRQLAAAERLARRRGTAIVIGHPHTVTLEVLERWIPEARARGVRFAELGTVVRRRRCPEIRLAGRCAARDAHPILRAACDGGTGC
;
A
#
# COMPACT_ATOMS: atom_id res chain seq x y z
N PRO A 1 5.36 -10.06 23.56
CA PRO A 1 5.31 -9.83 22.09
C PRO A 1 4.30 -10.68 21.28
N ALA A 2 3.66 -11.70 21.85
CA ALA A 2 2.72 -12.57 21.11
C ALA A 2 1.51 -11.82 20.53
N ALA A 3 0.98 -10.81 21.24
CA ALA A 3 -0.12 -9.98 20.75
C ALA A 3 0.23 -9.22 19.46
N ILE A 4 1.45 -8.66 19.37
CA ILE A 4 1.96 -7.94 18.18
C ILE A 4 2.04 -8.90 16.99
N ARG A 5 2.60 -10.10 17.19
CA ARG A 5 2.67 -11.13 16.13
C ARG A 5 1.28 -11.55 15.63
N ARG A 6 0.30 -11.69 16.53
CA ARG A 6 -1.10 -11.99 16.14
C ARG A 6 -1.71 -10.88 15.30
N GLN A 7 -1.47 -9.61 15.65
CA GLN A 7 -1.95 -8.46 14.88
C GLN A 7 -1.29 -8.39 13.50
N LEU A 8 0.02 -8.62 13.41
CA LEU A 8 0.75 -8.68 12.13
C LEU A 8 0.24 -9.81 11.23
N ALA A 9 -0.02 -10.99 11.79
CA ALA A 9 -0.63 -12.09 11.05
C ALA A 9 -2.05 -11.75 10.57
N ALA A 10 -2.85 -11.06 11.38
CA ALA A 10 -4.17 -10.59 10.98
C ALA A 10 -4.09 -9.55 9.84
N ALA A 11 -3.13 -8.64 9.90
CA ALA A 11 -2.86 -7.66 8.85
C ALA A 11 -2.45 -8.33 7.53
N GLU A 12 -1.58 -9.34 7.59
CA GLU A 12 -1.19 -10.10 6.40
C GLU A 12 -2.39 -10.82 5.78
N ARG A 13 -3.23 -11.47 6.60
CA ARG A 13 -4.48 -12.08 6.12
C ARG A 13 -5.42 -11.05 5.49
N LEU A 14 -5.51 -9.85 6.07
CA LEU A 14 -6.34 -8.77 5.53
C LEU A 14 -5.80 -8.27 4.19
N ALA A 15 -4.47 -8.12 4.07
CA ALA A 15 -3.82 -7.72 2.83
C ALA A 15 -4.06 -8.73 1.71
N ARG A 16 -3.97 -10.03 2.01
CA ARG A 16 -4.26 -11.10 1.06
C ARG A 16 -5.72 -11.09 0.58
N ARG A 17 -6.68 -10.80 1.46
CA ARG A 17 -8.11 -10.76 1.11
C ARG A 17 -8.53 -9.48 0.38
N ARG A 18 -7.99 -8.32 0.76
CA ARG A 18 -8.44 -6.99 0.27
C ARG A 18 -7.45 -6.33 -0.68
N GLY A 19 -6.39 -7.03 -1.07
CA GLY A 19 -5.25 -6.49 -1.84
C GLY A 19 -4.30 -5.59 -1.04
N THR A 20 -4.80 -4.87 -0.02
CA THR A 20 -3.99 -3.97 0.80
C THR A 20 -4.47 -3.91 2.25
N ALA A 21 -3.53 -3.80 3.19
CA ALA A 21 -3.79 -3.52 4.60
C ALA A 21 -2.89 -2.37 5.09
N ILE A 22 -3.43 -1.55 6.00
CA ILE A 22 -2.67 -0.50 6.69
C ILE A 22 -2.59 -0.92 8.15
N VAL A 23 -1.39 -0.93 8.71
CA VAL A 23 -1.12 -1.25 10.11
C VAL A 23 -0.64 0.01 10.79
N ILE A 24 -1.24 0.35 11.93
CA ILE A 24 -0.84 1.50 12.75
C ILE A 24 -0.29 0.92 14.05
N GLY A 25 0.95 1.27 14.38
CA GLY A 25 1.62 0.86 15.61
C GLY A 25 2.22 2.06 16.30
N HIS A 26 2.17 2.06 17.64
CA HIS A 26 2.85 3.06 18.45
C HIS A 26 4.33 2.67 18.64
N PRO A 27 5.26 3.65 18.68
CA PRO A 27 6.68 3.39 18.81
C PRO A 27 7.00 2.93 20.25
N HIS A 28 6.94 1.62 20.46
CA HIS A 28 7.52 0.96 21.63
C HIS A 28 8.75 0.18 21.18
N THR A 29 9.80 0.13 22.00
CA THR A 29 11.03 -0.64 21.72
C THR A 29 10.74 -2.09 21.33
N VAL A 30 9.86 -2.75 22.09
CA VAL A 30 9.39 -4.12 21.81
C VAL A 30 8.67 -4.24 20.46
N THR A 31 7.94 -3.22 20.01
CA THR A 31 7.27 -3.20 18.71
C THR A 31 8.29 -3.10 17.58
N LEU A 32 9.30 -2.25 17.74
CA LEU A 32 10.37 -2.07 16.74
C LEU A 32 11.17 -3.35 16.55
N GLU A 33 11.61 -3.99 17.64
CA GLU A 33 12.36 -5.26 17.56
C GLU A 33 11.56 -6.39 16.88
N VAL A 34 10.24 -6.43 17.09
CA VAL A 34 9.38 -7.41 16.43
C VAL A 34 9.22 -7.09 14.94
N LEU A 35 9.07 -5.81 14.59
CA LEU A 35 8.97 -5.37 13.20
C LEU A 35 10.26 -5.62 12.41
N GLU A 36 11.43 -5.37 13.00
CA GLU A 36 12.74 -5.61 12.38
C GLU A 36 12.91 -7.06 11.92
N ARG A 37 12.47 -8.02 12.74
CA ARG A 37 12.48 -9.45 12.38
C ARG A 37 11.36 -9.82 11.42
N TRP A 38 10.17 -9.25 11.58
CA TRP A 38 9.00 -9.65 10.81
C TRP A 38 8.97 -9.10 9.37
N ILE A 39 9.48 -7.89 9.13
CA ILE A 39 9.52 -7.25 7.80
C ILE A 39 10.22 -8.13 6.75
N PRO A 40 11.46 -8.65 6.97
CA PRO A 40 12.12 -9.50 5.98
C PRO A 40 11.36 -10.81 5.75
N GLU A 41 10.83 -11.44 6.80
CA GLU A 41 10.02 -12.65 6.68
C GLU A 41 8.75 -12.40 5.85
N ALA A 42 8.09 -11.25 6.07
CA ALA A 42 6.90 -10.86 5.32
C ALA A 42 7.22 -10.63 3.84
N ARG A 43 8.36 -10.00 3.52
CA ARG A 43 8.85 -9.85 2.15
C ARG A 43 9.08 -11.21 1.48
N ALA A 44 9.70 -12.16 2.19
CA ALA A 44 9.90 -13.52 1.68
C ALA A 44 8.58 -14.24 1.38
N ARG A 45 7.50 -13.94 2.12
CA ARG A 45 6.14 -14.42 1.87
C ARG A 45 5.40 -13.68 0.75
N GLY A 46 6.04 -12.74 0.06
CA GLY A 46 5.47 -11.97 -1.05
C GLY A 46 4.70 -10.71 -0.63
N VAL A 47 4.81 -10.27 0.63
CA VAL A 47 4.20 -9.01 1.09
C VAL A 47 5.06 -7.84 0.61
N ARG A 48 4.47 -6.94 -0.19
CA ARG A 48 5.11 -5.70 -0.63
C ARG A 48 4.71 -4.54 0.28
N PHE A 49 5.71 -3.77 0.71
CA PHE A 49 5.50 -2.56 1.50
C PHE A 49 5.47 -1.37 0.54
N ALA A 50 4.49 -0.49 0.72
CA ALA A 50 4.31 0.71 -0.08
C ALA A 50 4.11 1.92 0.85
N GLU A 51 4.46 3.10 0.36
CA GLU A 51 4.18 4.34 1.06
C GLU A 51 2.67 4.55 1.24
N LEU A 52 2.28 5.13 2.37
CA LEU A 52 0.88 5.39 2.72
C LEU A 52 0.17 6.20 1.63
N GLY A 53 0.81 7.22 1.06
CA GLY A 53 0.24 8.05 0.00
C GLY A 53 -0.14 7.26 -1.27
N THR A 54 0.65 6.25 -1.62
CA THR A 54 0.37 5.38 -2.77
C THR A 54 -0.78 4.42 -2.50
N VAL A 55 -0.90 3.90 -1.28
CA VAL A 55 -2.03 3.05 -0.87
C VAL A 55 -3.35 3.83 -0.84
N VAL A 56 -3.34 5.03 -0.27
CA VAL A 56 -4.52 5.89 -0.14
C VAL A 56 -4.99 6.40 -1.51
N ARG A 57 -4.07 6.77 -2.41
CA ARG A 57 -4.40 7.20 -3.77
C ARG A 57 -5.08 6.08 -4.58
N ARG A 58 -4.64 4.82 -4.42
CA ARG A 58 -5.30 3.66 -5.03
C ARG A 58 -6.72 3.40 -4.50
N ARG A 59 -6.98 3.74 -3.23
CA ARG A 59 -8.32 3.65 -2.62
C ARG A 59 -9.23 4.82 -3.00
N ARG A 60 -8.66 5.93 -3.46
CA ARG A 60 -9.37 7.17 -3.80
C ARG A 60 -9.94 7.22 -5.19
N CYS A 61 -9.70 6.22 -6.04
CA CYS A 61 -10.47 6.10 -7.27
C CYS A 61 -11.89 5.64 -6.88
N PRO A 62 -12.90 6.52 -6.94
CA PRO A 62 -14.26 6.11 -6.65
C PRO A 62 -14.68 5.19 -7.80
N GLU A 63 -15.33 4.09 -7.48
CA GLU A 63 -16.06 3.25 -8.43
C GLU A 63 -17.32 3.97 -8.96
N ILE A 64 -17.16 5.20 -9.46
CA ILE A 64 -18.18 5.79 -10.32
C ILE A 64 -17.88 5.25 -11.71
N ARG A 65 -18.78 4.38 -12.15
CA ARG A 65 -18.88 3.79 -13.48
C ARG A 65 -18.91 4.89 -14.55
N LEU A 66 -17.78 5.51 -14.88
CA LEU A 66 -17.64 6.37 -16.05
C LEU A 66 -16.91 5.59 -17.12
N ALA A 67 -17.66 5.30 -18.19
CA ALA A 67 -17.22 4.57 -19.35
C ALA A 67 -15.81 5.01 -19.83
N GLY A 68 -14.90 4.05 -19.86
CA GLY A 68 -13.93 3.95 -20.93
C GLY A 68 -12.65 4.78 -20.87
N ARG A 69 -12.19 5.29 -19.71
CA ARG A 69 -10.80 5.81 -19.60
C ARG A 69 -10.20 5.53 -18.22
N CYS A 70 -9.11 4.77 -18.16
CA CYS A 70 -8.23 4.76 -17.00
C CYS A 70 -7.63 6.17 -16.86
N ALA A 71 -8.16 6.94 -15.91
CA ALA A 71 -7.78 8.33 -15.70
C ALA A 71 -6.33 8.42 -15.19
N ALA A 72 -5.37 8.53 -16.12
CA ALA A 72 -4.07 9.13 -15.88
C ALA A 72 -4.22 10.65 -15.68
N ARG A 73 -5.02 11.07 -14.69
CA ARG A 73 -5.21 12.49 -14.35
C ARG A 73 -4.76 12.87 -12.95
N ASP A 74 -4.34 11.92 -12.13
CA ASP A 74 -3.74 12.24 -10.82
C ASP A 74 -2.22 12.43 -10.92
N ALA A 75 -1.79 13.22 -11.90
CA ALA A 75 -0.43 13.76 -11.95
C ALA A 75 -0.32 14.90 -10.92
N HIS A 76 0.45 14.65 -9.87
CA HIS A 76 0.86 15.67 -8.91
C HIS A 76 1.69 16.75 -9.64
N PRO A 77 1.46 18.06 -9.40
CA PRO A 77 2.03 19.14 -10.23
C PRO A 77 3.57 19.23 -10.25
N ILE A 78 4.29 18.51 -9.37
CA ILE A 78 5.77 18.52 -9.29
C ILE A 78 6.47 17.40 -10.07
N LEU A 79 5.76 16.48 -10.75
CA LEU A 79 6.37 15.43 -11.57
C LEU A 79 5.87 15.47 -13.03
N ARG A 80 5.94 16.65 -13.64
CA ARG A 80 5.40 16.97 -14.96
C ARG A 80 6.36 16.64 -16.12
N ALA A 81 7.24 15.65 -15.98
CA ALA A 81 8.35 15.43 -16.91
C ALA A 81 8.36 14.06 -17.62
N ALA A 82 7.26 13.30 -17.66
CA ALA A 82 7.29 11.97 -18.29
C ALA A 82 6.01 11.54 -19.03
N CYS A 83 5.36 12.47 -19.74
CA CYS A 83 4.36 12.11 -20.75
C CYS A 83 4.56 12.98 -22.00
N ASP A 84 5.67 12.77 -22.69
CA ASP A 84 5.84 13.19 -24.09
C ASP A 84 5.43 12.04 -25.01
N GLY A 85 4.61 12.35 -26.02
CA GLY A 85 4.12 11.43 -27.04
C GLY A 85 2.95 10.57 -26.54
N GLY A 86 1.71 10.73 -27.01
CA GLY A 86 1.31 10.80 -28.41
C GLY A 86 0.48 9.55 -28.69
N THR A 87 -0.81 9.72 -28.99
CA THR A 87 -1.83 8.68 -29.27
C THR A 87 -2.17 7.74 -28.09
N GLY A 88 -3.40 7.51 -27.66
CA GLY A 88 -4.74 7.81 -28.16
C GLY A 88 -5.68 6.72 -27.61
N CYS A 89 -6.76 7.15 -26.95
CA CYS A 89 -7.90 6.40 -26.40
C CYS A 89 -7.67 5.48 -25.19
#